data_AF-A0A1V4HE42-F1
#
_entry.id   AF-A0A1V4HE42-F1
#
_cell.length_a   1.000
_cell.length_b   1.000
_cell.length_c   1.000
_cell.angle_alpha   90.00
_cell.angle_beta   90.00
_cell.angle_gamma   90.00
#
_symmetry.space_group_name_H-M   'P 1'
#
loop_
_entity.id
_entity.type
_entity.pdbx_description
1 polymer ?
#
loop_
_entity_poly.entity_id
_entity_poly.type
_entity_poly.pdbx_seq_one_letter_code
_entity_poly.pdbx_strand_id
1 'polypeptide(L)'
;MRTRWPFILVSITLVALLFYGWTAYAATLPAQSTSSSIKGTFISTSPDTIKLSTATGDQTIPLAKSIWVFRDELKAQLADLQAGDQLELILNSKQQAAYIKAASAGSAAAAVKATTAAAAGEQAPIGSAAPVATTAPAPISSTAPAASAVPSPTPVPVGTTNGQLKEAYPDLESMELSVDGKHFKLHIEQSKGPKGATYDLSIKPEDAGKIHLKDAQASAWIQQLLASVDLRSSGAEKAIAQQLAEHYRLDANKLNVQMKTKWMPDQAPAKQVKPDTKHKVKEKHEEDQSSKHDDDPGNKQRGNGHRD
;
A
#
# COMPACT_ATOMS: atom_id res chain seq x y z
N MET A 1 -46.81 18.33 -53.85
CA MET A 1 -45.54 17.82 -53.27
C MET A 1 -44.79 18.82 -52.37
N ARG A 2 -45.35 19.98 -51.98
CA ARG A 2 -44.64 21.00 -51.17
C ARG A 2 -44.86 20.96 -49.65
N THR A 3 -45.76 20.12 -49.14
CA THR A 3 -46.16 20.14 -47.72
C THR A 3 -45.40 19.17 -46.81
N ARG A 4 -44.51 18.32 -47.35
CA ARG A 4 -43.75 17.33 -46.56
C ARG A 4 -42.31 17.75 -46.24
N TRP A 5 -41.85 18.85 -46.81
CA TRP A 5 -40.50 19.36 -46.61
C TRP A 5 -40.17 19.80 -45.17
N PRO A 6 -41.09 20.45 -44.40
CA PRO A 6 -40.74 20.84 -43.02
C PRO A 6 -40.54 19.63 -42.09
N PHE A 7 -41.24 18.52 -42.31
CA PHE A 7 -41.09 17.31 -41.49
C PHE A 7 -39.74 16.63 -41.69
N ILE A 8 -39.15 16.70 -42.89
CA ILE A 8 -37.83 16.13 -43.18
C ILE A 8 -36.74 16.95 -42.47
N LEU A 9 -36.83 18.28 -42.47
CA LEU A 9 -35.86 19.14 -41.78
C LEU A 9 -35.88 18.94 -40.26
N VAL A 10 -37.06 18.81 -39.66
CA VAL A 10 -37.20 18.54 -38.21
C VAL A 10 -36.65 17.15 -37.85
N SER A 11 -36.87 16.14 -38.70
CA SER A 11 -36.34 14.79 -38.45
C SER A 11 -34.82 14.74 -38.51
N ILE A 12 -34.17 15.46 -39.44
CA ILE A 12 -32.71 15.49 -39.55
C ILE A 12 -32.07 16.22 -38.35
N THR A 13 -32.70 17.31 -37.87
CA THR A 13 -32.20 18.03 -36.68
C THR A 13 -32.34 17.21 -35.40
N LEU A 14 -33.43 16.45 -35.25
CA LEU A 14 -33.62 15.59 -34.08
C LEU A 14 -32.59 14.44 -34.04
N VAL A 15 -32.29 13.83 -35.18
CA VAL A 15 -31.26 12.79 -35.28
C VAL A 15 -29.87 13.37 -35.02
N ALA A 16 -29.54 14.54 -35.55
CA ALA A 16 -28.28 15.21 -35.27
C ALA A 16 -28.11 15.53 -33.76
N LEU A 17 -29.15 16.01 -33.08
CA LEU A 17 -29.11 16.27 -31.63
C LEU A 17 -28.89 15.00 -30.79
N LEU A 18 -29.44 13.85 -31.21
CA LEU A 18 -29.18 12.56 -30.54
C LEU A 18 -27.74 12.08 -30.74
N PHE A 19 -27.09 12.35 -31.87
CA PHE A 19 -25.67 12.04 -32.09
C PHE A 19 -24.72 13.00 -31.35
N TYR A 20 -25.08 14.28 -31.19
CA TYR A 20 -24.28 15.23 -30.40
C TYR A 20 -24.45 15.07 -28.88
N GLY A 21 -25.50 14.38 -28.41
CA GLY A 21 -25.71 14.12 -26.98
C GLY A 21 -24.81 13.05 -26.35
N TRP A 22 -24.21 12.16 -27.16
CA TRP A 22 -23.46 11.00 -26.62
C TRP A 22 -21.94 11.24 -26.49
N THR A 23 -21.37 12.22 -27.19
CA THR A 23 -19.92 12.50 -27.11
C THR A 23 -19.52 13.34 -25.89
N ALA A 24 -20.48 13.96 -25.19
CA ALA A 24 -20.22 14.70 -23.96
C ALA A 24 -20.11 13.80 -22.71
N TYR A 25 -20.51 12.52 -22.77
CA TYR A 25 -20.47 11.61 -21.62
C TYR A 25 -19.17 10.80 -21.49
N ALA A 26 -18.25 10.89 -22.46
CA ALA A 26 -16.98 10.17 -22.41
C ALA A 26 -15.88 10.87 -21.58
N ALA A 27 -16.09 12.12 -21.16
CA ALA A 27 -15.08 12.90 -20.41
C ALA A 27 -15.32 12.94 -18.89
N THR A 28 -16.38 12.30 -18.39
CA THR A 28 -16.57 12.05 -16.95
C THR A 28 -16.42 10.57 -16.67
N LEU A 29 -15.32 9.98 -17.14
CA LEU A 29 -14.87 8.73 -16.54
C LEU A 29 -14.77 9.01 -15.03
N PRO A 30 -15.52 8.27 -14.18
CA PRO A 30 -15.38 8.44 -12.74
C PRO A 30 -13.90 8.27 -12.47
N ALA A 31 -13.26 9.31 -11.91
CA ALA A 31 -11.84 9.31 -11.64
C ALA A 31 -11.53 8.07 -10.81
N GLN A 32 -11.14 6.98 -11.48
CA GLN A 32 -10.68 5.77 -10.84
C GLN A 32 -9.48 6.26 -10.06
N SER A 33 -9.67 6.35 -8.74
CA SER A 33 -8.78 7.04 -7.82
C SER A 33 -7.53 6.19 -7.55
N THR A 34 -6.98 5.59 -8.59
CA THR A 34 -5.72 4.85 -8.54
C THR A 34 -4.63 5.89 -8.35
N SER A 35 -3.91 5.78 -7.25
CA SER A 35 -2.75 6.62 -6.99
C SER A 35 -1.76 6.51 -8.15
N SER A 36 -1.25 7.64 -8.62
CA SER A 36 -0.17 7.69 -9.61
C SER A 36 1.19 7.62 -8.89
N SER A 37 2.20 7.11 -9.58
CA SER A 37 3.58 7.02 -9.08
C SER A 37 4.52 7.84 -9.96
N ILE A 38 5.41 8.63 -9.34
CA ILE A 38 6.46 9.42 -10.00
C ILE A 38 7.81 8.95 -9.47
N LYS A 39 8.73 8.63 -10.37
CA LYS A 39 10.11 8.22 -10.02
C LYS A 39 11.12 9.27 -10.46
N GLY A 40 12.14 9.51 -9.64
CA GLY A 40 13.22 10.44 -9.96
C GLY A 40 14.26 10.53 -8.86
N THR A 41 15.30 11.32 -9.11
CA THR A 41 16.39 11.57 -8.15
C THR A 41 16.02 12.75 -7.25
N PHE A 42 16.13 12.60 -5.93
CA PHE A 42 15.86 13.67 -4.98
C PHE A 42 16.86 14.83 -5.17
N ILE A 43 16.34 16.05 -5.30
CA ILE A 43 17.15 17.27 -5.37
C ILE A 43 17.11 18.01 -4.04
N SER A 44 15.90 18.35 -3.59
CA SER A 44 15.67 19.15 -2.39
C SER A 44 14.22 19.06 -1.94
N THR A 45 13.96 19.53 -0.72
CA THR A 45 12.61 19.69 -0.19
C THR A 45 12.43 21.09 0.41
N SER A 46 11.19 21.55 0.41
CA SER A 46 10.70 22.74 1.12
C SER A 46 9.49 22.31 1.95
N PRO A 47 8.98 23.14 2.89
CA PRO A 47 7.95 22.72 3.83
C PRO A 47 6.75 22.01 3.18
N ASP A 48 6.30 22.49 2.02
CA ASP A 48 5.11 21.97 1.33
C ASP A 48 5.42 21.33 -0.03
N THR A 49 6.69 21.17 -0.43
CA THR A 49 7.03 20.63 -1.75
C THR A 49 8.30 19.78 -1.74
N ILE A 50 8.38 18.86 -2.68
CA ILE A 50 9.57 18.06 -2.96
C ILE A 50 9.99 18.23 -4.43
N LYS A 51 11.29 18.38 -4.66
CA LYS A 51 11.87 18.53 -6.00
C LYS A 51 12.62 17.26 -6.38
N LEU A 52 12.35 16.78 -7.60
CA LEU A 52 12.96 15.59 -8.18
C LEU A 52 13.49 15.89 -9.56
N SER A 53 14.60 15.28 -9.92
CA SER A 53 15.07 15.21 -11.30
C SER A 53 14.49 13.95 -11.94
N THR A 54 13.63 14.11 -12.94
CA THR A 54 12.98 13.02 -13.68
C THR A 54 13.53 12.95 -15.11
N ALA A 55 13.15 11.91 -15.87
CA ALA A 55 13.49 11.83 -17.29
C ALA A 55 12.93 13.01 -18.13
N THR A 56 11.88 13.68 -17.63
CA THR A 56 11.26 14.85 -18.29
C THR A 56 11.83 16.18 -17.79
N GLY A 57 12.85 16.16 -16.94
CA GLY A 57 13.41 17.33 -16.27
C GLY A 57 13.02 17.41 -14.80
N ASP A 58 13.33 18.56 -14.19
CA ASP A 58 13.06 18.78 -12.78
C ASP A 58 11.58 19.05 -12.53
N GLN A 59 10.98 18.30 -11.61
CA GLN A 59 9.59 18.43 -11.20
C GLN A 59 9.49 18.87 -9.74
N THR A 60 8.53 19.74 -9.45
CA THR A 60 8.18 20.16 -8.08
C THR A 60 6.81 19.59 -7.75
N ILE A 61 6.75 18.68 -6.78
CA ILE A 61 5.53 17.98 -6.38
C ILE A 61 5.07 18.50 -5.02
N PRO A 62 3.79 18.87 -4.85
CA PRO A 62 3.28 19.29 -3.55
C PRO A 62 3.23 18.11 -2.59
N LEU A 63 3.55 18.38 -1.33
CA LEU A 63 3.52 17.42 -0.25
C LEU A 63 2.13 17.41 0.41
N ALA A 64 1.64 16.22 0.78
CA ALA A 64 0.43 16.13 1.59
C ALA A 64 0.72 16.59 3.03
N LYS A 65 -0.30 17.02 3.79
CA LYS A 65 -0.11 17.38 5.21
C LYS A 65 0.43 16.21 6.05
N SER A 66 0.08 14.98 5.68
CA SER A 66 0.56 13.75 6.32
C SER A 66 1.21 12.89 5.25
N ILE A 67 2.50 12.60 5.44
CA ILE A 67 3.34 11.92 4.46
C ILE A 67 4.03 10.76 5.14
N TRP A 68 4.10 9.63 4.45
CA TRP A 68 4.93 8.50 4.86
C TRP A 68 6.22 8.53 4.07
N VAL A 69 7.34 8.49 4.79
CA VAL A 69 8.67 8.45 4.18
C VAL A 69 9.35 7.17 4.62
N PHE A 70 9.84 6.41 3.65
CA PHE A 70 10.67 5.23 3.85
C PHE A 70 11.97 5.42 3.10
N ARG A 71 13.10 5.14 3.75
CA ARG A 71 14.43 5.17 3.13
C ARG A 71 15.09 3.83 3.37
N ASP A 72 15.51 3.16 2.29
CA ASP A 72 16.10 1.82 2.34
C ASP A 72 15.21 0.84 3.13
N GLU A 73 13.89 0.90 2.85
CA GLU A 73 12.83 0.07 3.48
C GLU A 73 12.58 0.32 4.98
N LEU A 74 13.28 1.27 5.58
CA LEU A 74 13.08 1.70 6.96
C LEU A 74 12.26 2.98 7.00
N LYS A 75 11.41 3.11 8.02
CA LYS A 75 10.66 4.34 8.26
C LYS A 75 11.64 5.48 8.51
N ALA A 76 11.46 6.58 7.79
CA ALA A 76 12.31 7.75 7.84
C ALA A 76 11.46 9.02 7.97
N GLN A 77 12.14 10.15 8.16
CA GLN A 77 11.57 11.48 8.08
C GLN A 77 12.00 12.15 6.78
N LEU A 78 11.29 13.21 6.38
CA LEU A 78 11.63 13.97 5.19
C LEU A 78 13.03 14.58 5.26
N ALA A 79 13.50 14.92 6.47
CA ALA A 79 14.85 15.43 6.74
C ALA A 79 15.95 14.37 6.57
N ASP A 80 15.60 13.08 6.56
CA ASP A 80 16.56 11.98 6.39
C ASP A 80 16.86 11.70 4.91
N LEU A 81 16.10 12.30 3.98
CA LEU A 81 16.34 12.20 2.54
C LEU A 81 17.59 13.00 2.17
N GLN A 82 18.46 12.40 1.35
CA GLN A 82 19.70 13.01 0.92
C GLN A 82 19.69 13.25 -0.58
N ALA A 83 20.16 14.42 -1.02
CA ALA A 83 20.25 14.74 -2.43
C ALA A 83 21.01 13.63 -3.18
N GLY A 84 20.44 13.16 -4.28
CA GLY A 84 20.93 11.98 -5.01
C GLY A 84 20.19 10.66 -4.70
N ASP A 85 19.40 10.58 -3.62
CA ASP A 85 18.56 9.42 -3.33
C ASP A 85 17.56 9.17 -4.49
N GLN A 86 17.33 7.91 -4.84
CA GLN A 86 16.29 7.54 -5.81
C GLN A 86 14.95 7.48 -5.11
N LEU A 87 13.98 8.28 -5.57
CA LEU A 87 12.65 8.35 -4.99
C LEU A 87 11.60 7.73 -5.90
N GLU A 88 10.63 7.07 -5.29
CA GLU A 88 9.32 6.76 -5.83
C GLU A 88 8.27 7.45 -4.95
N LEU A 89 7.57 8.43 -5.54
CA LEU A 89 6.49 9.17 -4.91
C LEU A 89 5.15 8.60 -5.35
N ILE A 90 4.29 8.24 -4.40
CA ILE A 90 2.92 7.84 -4.66
C ILE A 90 2.00 9.00 -4.29
N LEU A 91 1.24 9.45 -5.29
CA LEU A 91 0.36 10.61 -5.17
C LEU A 91 -1.03 10.18 -4.66
N ASN A 92 -1.62 11.04 -3.84
CA ASN A 92 -3.02 10.92 -3.44
C ASN A 92 -3.97 11.42 -4.54
N SER A 93 -5.27 11.31 -4.29
CA SER A 93 -6.34 11.87 -5.16
C SER A 93 -6.27 13.38 -5.40
N LYS A 94 -5.47 14.13 -4.64
CA LYS A 94 -5.23 15.59 -4.80
C LYS A 94 -3.91 15.88 -5.54
N GLN A 95 -3.25 14.88 -6.12
CA GLN A 95 -1.94 15.02 -6.77
C GLN A 95 -0.83 15.51 -5.83
N GLN A 96 -0.93 15.17 -4.54
CA GLN A 96 0.10 15.45 -3.55
C GLN A 96 0.84 14.17 -3.19
N ALA A 97 2.16 14.25 -2.99
CA ALA A 97 2.96 13.14 -2.51
C ALA A 97 2.57 12.81 -1.07
N ALA A 98 1.98 11.63 -0.87
CA ALA A 98 1.54 11.14 0.43
C ALA A 98 2.35 9.93 0.91
N TYR A 99 3.04 9.25 0.00
CA TYR A 99 4.00 8.20 0.33
C TYR A 99 5.26 8.36 -0.52
N ILE A 100 6.42 8.25 0.12
CA ILE A 100 7.75 8.44 -0.45
C ILE A 100 8.57 7.20 -0.12
N LYS A 101 8.98 6.44 -1.14
CA LYS A 101 9.99 5.39 -1.01
C LYS A 101 11.30 5.91 -1.56
N ALA A 102 12.34 5.94 -0.74
CA ALA A 102 13.67 6.37 -1.07
C ALA A 102 14.63 5.17 -1.04
N ALA A 103 15.57 5.14 -1.98
CA ALA A 103 16.71 4.25 -1.97
C ALA A 103 17.98 5.10 -2.01
N SER A 104 18.90 4.86 -1.10
CA SER A 104 20.15 5.64 -1.03
C SER A 104 21.00 5.44 -2.29
N ALA A 105 21.67 6.50 -2.74
CA ALA A 105 22.48 6.48 -3.97
C ALA A 105 23.56 5.37 -3.97
N GLY A 106 24.02 4.95 -2.79
CA GLY A 106 24.99 3.85 -2.63
C GLY A 106 24.38 2.44 -2.62
N SER A 107 23.09 2.31 -2.28
CA SER A 107 22.41 1.01 -2.16
C SER A 107 22.12 0.38 -3.53
N ALA A 108 21.77 1.20 -4.52
CA ALA A 108 21.51 0.73 -5.90
C ALA A 108 22.76 0.12 -6.58
N ALA A 109 23.97 0.57 -6.22
CA ALA A 109 25.22 0.07 -6.79
C ALA A 109 25.64 -1.30 -6.22
N ALA A 110 25.22 -1.64 -5.00
CA ALA A 110 25.56 -2.91 -4.36
C ALA A 110 24.75 -4.08 -4.92
N ALA A 111 23.50 -3.85 -5.35
CA ALA A 111 22.65 -4.89 -5.93
C ALA A 111 23.13 -5.37 -7.32
N VAL A 112 23.86 -4.55 -8.08
CA VAL A 112 24.35 -4.91 -9.41
C VAL A 112 25.73 -5.60 -9.35
N LYS A 113 26.55 -5.36 -8.32
CA LYS A 113 27.87 -6.01 -8.16
C LYS A 113 27.79 -7.46 -7.66
N ALA A 114 26.68 -7.88 -7.06
CA ALA A 114 26.55 -9.24 -6.52
C ALA A 114 26.34 -10.34 -7.59
N THR A 115 26.01 -9.98 -8.84
CA THR A 115 25.73 -10.98 -9.90
C THR A 115 26.92 -11.26 -10.83
N THR A 116 28.03 -10.53 -10.70
CA THR A 116 29.19 -10.66 -11.62
C THR A 116 30.49 -11.06 -10.91
N ALA A 117 30.48 -11.33 -9.60
CA ALA A 117 31.67 -11.66 -8.82
C ALA A 117 31.85 -13.17 -8.52
N ALA A 118 31.17 -14.06 -9.24
CA ALA A 118 31.32 -15.51 -9.11
C ALA A 118 32.26 -16.16 -10.15
N ALA A 119 33.01 -15.37 -10.93
CA ALA A 119 33.94 -15.89 -11.93
C ALA A 119 35.18 -15.00 -12.11
N ALA A 120 36.09 -15.00 -11.14
CA ALA A 120 37.51 -14.67 -11.35
C ALA A 120 38.31 -15.10 -10.12
N GLY A 121 38.72 -16.37 -10.11
CA GLY A 121 39.78 -16.83 -9.23
C GLY A 121 41.15 -16.32 -9.67
N GLU A 122 42.02 -16.17 -8.67
CA GLU A 122 43.49 -16.23 -8.72
C GLU A 122 44.24 -15.25 -9.64
N GLN A 123 44.88 -14.26 -9.02
CA GLN A 123 46.35 -14.24 -8.91
C GLN A 123 46.83 -13.18 -7.91
N ALA A 124 47.68 -13.63 -6.98
CA ALA A 124 48.53 -12.78 -6.15
C ALA A 124 49.59 -12.07 -7.03
N PRO A 125 50.12 -10.92 -6.59
CA PRO A 125 51.48 -11.02 -6.07
C PRO A 125 51.77 -10.17 -4.82
N ILE A 126 52.85 -10.62 -4.19
CA ILE A 126 53.49 -10.20 -2.96
C ILE A 126 54.35 -8.97 -3.27
N GLY A 127 54.24 -7.90 -2.47
CA GLY A 127 55.04 -6.69 -2.64
C GLY A 127 55.22 -5.95 -1.31
N SER A 128 56.35 -6.24 -0.67
CA SER A 128 56.83 -5.66 0.60
C SER A 128 57.34 -4.23 0.42
N ALA A 129 56.93 -3.31 1.30
CA ALA A 129 57.73 -2.15 1.72
C ALA A 129 57.18 -1.53 3.02
N ALA A 130 58.00 -1.57 4.08
CA ALA A 130 57.99 -0.62 5.20
C ALA A 130 58.49 0.76 4.68
N PRO A 131 58.35 1.93 5.36
CA PRO A 131 58.89 2.12 6.72
C PRO A 131 58.30 3.26 7.61
N VAL A 132 58.93 3.39 8.80
CA VAL A 132 59.12 4.56 9.70
C VAL A 132 58.01 4.99 10.67
N ALA A 133 58.38 4.88 11.96
CA ALA A 133 57.73 5.48 13.12
C ALA A 133 58.06 6.96 13.28
N THR A 134 57.13 7.75 13.82
CA THR A 134 57.43 9.06 14.44
C THR A 134 56.53 9.26 15.66
N THR A 135 57.18 9.62 16.76
CA THR A 135 56.67 9.79 18.12
C THR A 135 56.15 11.21 18.41
N ALA A 136 55.03 11.28 19.17
CA ALA A 136 54.69 12.24 20.25
C ALA A 136 54.57 13.77 19.94
N PRO A 137 53.89 14.62 20.75
CA PRO A 137 53.41 14.43 22.13
C PRO A 137 51.93 14.83 22.43
N ALA A 138 51.51 14.50 23.65
CA ALA A 138 50.22 14.82 24.31
C ALA A 138 49.97 16.34 24.49
N PRO A 139 48.73 16.77 24.79
CA PRO A 139 48.45 17.11 26.19
C PRO A 139 47.00 16.92 26.72
N ILE A 140 46.96 16.83 28.05
CA ILE A 140 45.97 17.24 29.07
C ILE A 140 44.53 16.69 29.11
N SER A 141 44.26 16.12 30.29
CA SER A 141 43.00 15.66 30.85
C SER A 141 42.04 16.81 31.17
N SER A 142 40.76 16.62 30.85
CA SER A 142 39.65 17.35 31.47
C SER A 142 38.63 16.33 31.96
N THR A 143 38.59 16.14 33.28
CA THR A 143 37.63 15.33 34.02
C THR A 143 36.30 16.10 34.15
N ALA A 144 35.21 15.50 33.64
CA ALA A 144 33.84 15.95 33.87
C ALA A 144 32.91 14.71 34.02
N PRO A 145 31.78 14.83 34.74
CA PRO A 145 31.28 13.80 35.64
C PRO A 145 30.50 12.66 34.98
N ALA A 146 30.58 11.49 35.62
CA ALA A 146 29.87 10.27 35.28
C ALA A 146 28.34 10.48 35.27
N ALA A 147 27.76 10.42 34.07
CA ALA A 147 26.33 10.20 33.88
C ALA A 147 26.07 8.70 33.79
N SER A 148 25.18 8.21 34.65
CA SER A 148 24.69 6.83 34.67
C SER A 148 24.20 6.40 33.30
N ALA A 149 24.85 5.39 32.72
CA ALA A 149 24.40 4.73 31.51
C ALA A 149 23.08 4.00 31.78
N VAL A 150 22.00 4.49 31.20
CA VAL A 150 20.76 3.73 30.99
C VAL A 150 21.04 2.70 29.89
N PRO A 151 20.70 1.41 30.06
CA PRO A 151 20.90 0.42 29.02
C PRO A 151 20.03 0.76 27.81
N SER A 152 20.66 1.07 26.67
CA SER A 152 20.00 1.12 25.37
C SER A 152 19.38 -0.24 25.05
N PRO A 153 18.12 -0.31 24.58
CA PRO A 153 17.53 -1.54 24.12
C PRO A 153 18.31 -2.05 22.90
N THR A 154 18.78 -3.29 22.97
CA THR A 154 19.39 -4.03 21.87
C THR A 154 18.43 -4.03 20.68
N PRO A 155 18.81 -3.49 19.51
CA PRO A 155 18.02 -3.64 18.30
C PRO A 155 18.00 -5.12 17.91
N VAL A 156 16.81 -5.72 17.91
CA VAL A 156 16.57 -7.05 17.34
C VAL A 156 16.87 -7.00 15.84
N PRO A 157 17.69 -7.91 15.30
CA PRO A 157 18.04 -7.93 13.88
C PRO A 157 16.80 -8.34 13.07
N VAL A 158 16.26 -7.42 12.29
CA VAL A 158 15.26 -7.72 11.25
C VAL A 158 16.03 -8.35 10.09
N GLY A 159 15.86 -9.65 9.90
CA GLY A 159 16.52 -10.41 8.84
C GLY A 159 16.08 -9.94 7.45
N THR A 160 16.98 -9.30 6.72
CA THR A 160 16.83 -8.96 5.30
C THR A 160 17.08 -10.20 4.45
N THR A 161 16.06 -10.72 3.78
CA THR A 161 16.22 -11.71 2.70
C THR A 161 15.81 -11.11 1.37
N ASN A 162 16.78 -10.97 0.47
CA ASN A 162 16.63 -10.57 -0.92
C ASN A 162 15.66 -11.49 -1.70
N GLY A 163 14.76 -10.88 -2.48
CA GLY A 163 14.48 -11.33 -3.85
C GLY A 163 13.27 -12.22 -4.14
N GLN A 164 12.52 -12.68 -3.15
CA GLN A 164 11.24 -13.36 -3.38
C GLN A 164 10.31 -12.92 -2.25
N LEU A 165 9.17 -12.28 -2.57
CA LEU A 165 8.13 -11.94 -1.58
C LEU A 165 7.73 -13.26 -0.90
N LYS A 166 8.40 -13.60 0.20
CA LYS A 166 8.05 -14.75 1.01
C LYS A 166 6.70 -14.38 1.61
N GLU A 167 5.63 -14.99 1.12
CA GLU A 167 4.31 -14.80 1.70
C GLU A 167 4.43 -15.00 3.20
N ALA A 168 4.21 -13.93 3.97
CA ALA A 168 4.26 -13.99 5.43
C ALA A 168 3.28 -15.05 5.96
N TYR A 169 2.26 -15.37 5.16
CA TYR A 169 1.21 -16.34 5.44
C TYR A 169 0.91 -17.17 4.17
N PRO A 170 1.70 -18.22 3.87
CA PRO A 170 1.51 -19.02 2.64
C PRO A 170 0.17 -19.78 2.61
N ASP A 171 -0.39 -20.05 3.79
CA ASP A 171 -1.65 -20.79 3.97
C ASP A 171 -2.89 -19.87 3.97
N LEU A 172 -2.72 -18.56 3.77
CA LEU A 172 -3.83 -17.61 3.76
C LEU A 172 -4.49 -17.59 2.38
N GLU A 173 -5.75 -18.02 2.30
CA GLU A 173 -6.52 -18.01 1.05
C GLU A 173 -7.10 -16.63 0.77
N SER A 174 -7.66 -16.01 1.80
CA SER A 174 -8.11 -14.62 1.74
C SER A 174 -8.05 -13.94 3.11
N MET A 175 -7.88 -12.63 3.08
CA MET A 175 -7.94 -11.77 4.26
C MET A 175 -8.62 -10.46 3.88
N GLU A 176 -9.57 -10.06 4.71
CA GLU A 176 -10.20 -8.74 4.68
C GLU A 176 -9.96 -8.10 6.05
N LEU A 177 -9.25 -6.97 6.08
CA LEU A 177 -9.05 -6.17 7.29
C LEU A 177 -9.66 -4.80 7.05
N SER A 178 -10.65 -4.44 7.85
CA SER A 178 -11.25 -3.11 7.87
C SER A 178 -10.97 -2.43 9.20
N VAL A 179 -10.49 -1.19 9.15
CA VAL A 179 -10.28 -0.37 10.33
C VAL A 179 -11.00 0.96 10.13
N ASP A 180 -11.98 1.21 10.98
CA ASP A 180 -12.75 2.45 11.00
C ASP A 180 -12.47 3.21 12.30
N GLY A 181 -11.97 4.44 12.16
CA GLY A 181 -11.84 5.42 13.23
C GLY A 181 -12.53 6.72 12.85
N LYS A 182 -12.65 7.64 13.81
CA LYS A 182 -13.33 8.94 13.61
C LYS A 182 -12.76 9.74 12.43
N HIS A 183 -11.45 9.70 12.23
CA HIS A 183 -10.70 10.52 11.26
C HIS A 183 -9.76 9.66 10.38
N PHE A 184 -10.01 8.35 10.35
CA PHE A 184 -9.13 7.39 9.68
C PHE A 184 -9.95 6.20 9.20
N LYS A 185 -9.75 5.80 7.94
CA LYS A 185 -10.24 4.52 7.41
C LYS A 185 -9.12 3.79 6.71
N LEU A 186 -9.01 2.49 6.96
CA LEU A 186 -8.09 1.58 6.29
C LEU A 186 -8.89 0.35 5.87
N HIS A 187 -8.71 -0.07 4.63
CA HIS A 187 -9.27 -1.31 4.10
C HIS A 187 -8.17 -2.07 3.38
N ILE A 188 -7.97 -3.32 3.75
CA ILE A 188 -7.02 -4.23 3.15
C ILE A 188 -7.78 -5.45 2.67
N GLU A 189 -7.59 -5.80 1.41
CA GLU A 189 -8.11 -7.03 0.83
C GLU A 189 -6.95 -7.83 0.24
N GLN A 190 -6.88 -9.10 0.61
CA GLN A 190 -6.02 -10.09 -0.01
C GLN A 190 -6.89 -11.26 -0.45
N SER A 191 -6.73 -11.70 -1.69
CA SER A 191 -7.44 -12.87 -2.22
C SER A 191 -6.53 -13.69 -3.12
N LYS A 192 -6.57 -15.02 -3.00
CA LYS A 192 -5.80 -15.95 -3.82
C LYS A 192 -6.61 -16.38 -5.04
N GLY A 193 -6.22 -15.92 -6.22
CA GLY A 193 -6.84 -16.27 -7.49
C GLY A 193 -6.02 -17.27 -8.31
N PRO A 194 -6.51 -17.68 -9.50
CA PRO A 194 -5.79 -18.58 -10.42
C PRO A 194 -4.43 -18.04 -10.90
N LYS A 195 -4.25 -16.72 -10.84
CA LYS A 195 -3.04 -16.00 -11.25
C LYS A 195 -2.11 -15.64 -10.08
N GLY A 196 -2.37 -16.18 -8.89
CA GLY A 196 -1.68 -15.82 -7.66
C GLY A 196 -2.50 -14.92 -6.75
N ALA A 197 -1.88 -14.40 -5.69
CA ALA A 197 -2.51 -13.51 -4.73
C ALA A 197 -2.63 -12.09 -5.29
N THR A 198 -3.83 -11.51 -5.19
CA THR A 198 -4.10 -10.10 -5.44
C THR A 198 -4.22 -9.36 -4.11
N TYR A 199 -3.72 -8.12 -4.10
CA TYR A 199 -3.69 -7.27 -2.91
C TYR A 199 -4.29 -5.91 -3.26
N ASP A 200 -5.23 -5.45 -2.46
CA ASP A 200 -5.82 -4.12 -2.55
C ASP A 200 -5.72 -3.44 -1.18
N LEU A 201 -5.31 -2.18 -1.19
CA LEU A 201 -5.15 -1.38 0.01
C LEU A 201 -5.73 0.01 -0.24
N SER A 202 -6.65 0.41 0.61
CA SER A 202 -7.15 1.78 0.65
C SER A 202 -6.94 2.40 2.02
N ILE A 203 -6.34 3.59 2.04
CA ILE A 203 -6.14 4.38 3.26
C ILE A 203 -6.76 5.77 3.04
N LYS A 204 -7.57 6.23 3.99
CA LYS A 204 -8.21 7.54 3.97
C LYS A 204 -8.04 8.23 5.33
N PRO A 205 -6.88 8.86 5.57
CA PRO A 205 -6.74 9.85 6.62
C PRO A 205 -7.59 11.09 6.29
N GLU A 206 -8.10 11.77 7.32
CA GLU A 206 -8.94 12.96 7.17
C GLU A 206 -8.30 14.07 6.29
N ASP A 207 -7.01 14.34 6.51
CA ASP A 207 -6.32 15.47 5.88
C ASP A 207 -5.52 15.14 4.63
N ALA A 208 -5.18 13.87 4.38
CA ALA A 208 -4.25 13.49 3.32
C ALA A 208 -4.92 12.91 2.06
N GLY A 209 -6.26 12.88 2.01
CA GLY A 209 -7.00 12.31 0.88
C GLY A 209 -6.97 10.78 0.84
N LYS A 210 -7.64 10.17 -0.14
CA LYS A 210 -7.62 8.72 -0.34
C LYS A 210 -6.33 8.31 -1.06
N ILE A 211 -5.64 7.32 -0.50
CA ILE A 211 -4.53 6.59 -1.11
C ILE A 211 -5.06 5.19 -1.44
N HIS A 212 -4.81 4.72 -2.66
CA HIS A 212 -5.24 3.41 -3.13
C HIS A 212 -4.04 2.72 -3.78
N LEU A 213 -3.51 1.68 -3.14
CA LEU A 213 -2.43 0.85 -3.66
C LEU A 213 -2.99 -0.48 -4.15
N LYS A 214 -2.36 -1.06 -5.17
CA LYS A 214 -2.71 -2.37 -5.74
C LYS A 214 -1.48 -3.26 -5.86
N ASP A 215 -1.74 -4.56 -5.89
CA ASP A 215 -0.79 -5.63 -6.19
C ASP A 215 0.53 -5.47 -5.42
N ALA A 216 1.67 -5.34 -6.10
CA ALA A 216 2.98 -5.28 -5.49
C ALA A 216 3.18 -4.12 -4.50
N GLN A 217 2.54 -2.97 -4.73
CA GLN A 217 2.62 -1.83 -3.82
C GLN A 217 1.78 -2.08 -2.55
N ALA A 218 0.58 -2.63 -2.73
CA ALA A 218 -0.27 -3.01 -1.61
C ALA A 218 0.38 -4.13 -0.80
N SER A 219 0.88 -5.18 -1.45
CA SER A 219 1.48 -6.34 -0.77
C SER A 219 2.69 -5.95 0.06
N ALA A 220 3.61 -5.13 -0.46
CA ALA A 220 4.77 -4.66 0.30
C ALA A 220 4.34 -3.87 1.56
N TRP A 221 3.35 -3.00 1.42
CA TRP A 221 2.82 -2.22 2.53
C TRP A 221 2.13 -3.11 3.57
N ILE A 222 1.29 -4.06 3.13
CA ILE A 222 0.56 -5.01 3.98
C ILE A 222 1.55 -5.90 4.74
N GLN A 223 2.57 -6.42 4.06
CA GLN A 223 3.62 -7.22 4.69
C GLN A 223 4.33 -6.44 5.78
N GLN A 224 4.65 -5.17 5.53
CA GLN A 224 5.29 -4.31 6.53
C GLN A 224 4.38 -4.05 7.72
N LEU A 225 3.08 -3.78 7.50
CA LEU A 225 2.12 -3.61 8.58
C LEU A 225 2.02 -4.89 9.41
N LEU A 226 1.88 -6.05 8.77
CA LEU A 226 1.57 -7.31 9.44
C LEU A 226 2.81 -8.10 9.86
N ALA A 227 4.02 -7.60 9.59
CA ALA A 227 5.28 -8.28 9.90
C ALA A 227 5.43 -8.65 11.38
N SER A 228 4.82 -7.87 12.28
CA SER A 228 4.93 -8.05 13.73
C SER A 228 3.69 -8.65 14.40
N VAL A 229 2.63 -8.91 13.63
CA VAL A 229 1.33 -9.35 14.16
C VAL A 229 1.09 -10.80 13.79
N ASP A 230 0.88 -11.66 14.79
CA ASP A 230 0.36 -13.01 14.56
C ASP A 230 -1.15 -12.97 14.27
N LEU A 231 -1.52 -13.13 12.99
CA LEU A 231 -2.91 -13.10 12.51
C LEU A 231 -3.77 -14.27 13.03
N ARG A 232 -3.17 -15.35 13.54
CA ARG A 232 -3.91 -16.48 14.12
C ARG A 232 -4.23 -16.28 15.60
N SER A 233 -3.58 -15.31 16.24
CA SER A 233 -3.82 -15.00 17.64
C SER A 233 -5.17 -14.31 17.85
N SER A 234 -5.85 -14.60 18.96
CA SER A 234 -7.07 -13.87 19.36
C SER A 234 -6.81 -12.40 19.69
N GLY A 235 -5.54 -11.99 19.82
CA GLY A 235 -5.11 -10.61 20.05
C GLY A 235 -4.74 -9.83 18.78
N ALA A 236 -4.84 -10.44 17.60
CA ALA A 236 -4.37 -9.85 16.35
C ALA A 236 -4.99 -8.47 16.06
N GLU A 237 -6.31 -8.34 16.19
CA GLU A 237 -7.01 -7.07 15.93
C GLU A 237 -6.54 -5.94 16.86
N LYS A 238 -6.30 -6.27 18.14
CA LYS A 238 -5.77 -5.31 19.12
C LYS A 238 -4.34 -4.90 18.80
N ALA A 239 -3.49 -5.86 18.41
CA ALA A 239 -2.11 -5.58 18.01
C ALA A 239 -2.07 -4.66 16.77
N ILE A 240 -2.92 -4.95 15.77
CA ILE A 240 -3.09 -4.09 14.59
C ILE A 240 -3.56 -2.68 14.99
N ALA A 241 -4.57 -2.58 15.85
CA ALA A 241 -5.07 -1.29 16.33
C ALA A 241 -3.96 -0.47 17.00
N GLN A 242 -3.14 -1.10 17.85
CA GLN A 242 -2.03 -0.45 18.53
C GLN A 242 -0.95 0.02 17.56
N GLN A 243 -0.56 -0.83 16.62
CA GLN A 243 0.46 -0.49 15.62
C GLN A 243 -0.01 0.64 14.71
N LEU A 244 -1.27 0.63 14.27
CA LEU A 244 -1.87 1.73 13.51
C LEU A 244 -1.93 3.01 14.35
N ALA A 245 -2.36 2.92 15.61
CA ALA A 245 -2.39 4.06 16.51
C ALA A 245 -1.02 4.71 16.69
N GLU A 246 0.03 3.92 16.87
CA GLU A 246 1.40 4.42 16.96
C GLU A 246 1.88 5.04 15.64
N HIS A 247 1.65 4.36 14.51
CA HIS A 247 2.07 4.84 13.19
C HIS A 247 1.38 6.14 12.78
N TYR A 248 0.10 6.28 13.12
CA TYR A 248 -0.78 7.36 12.68
C TYR A 248 -1.06 8.40 13.75
N ARG A 249 -0.51 8.24 14.96
CA ARG A 249 -0.83 9.06 16.13
C ARG A 249 -2.34 9.10 16.41
N LEU A 250 -2.99 7.96 16.26
CA LEU A 250 -4.42 7.77 16.54
C LEU A 250 -4.61 7.26 17.96
N ASP A 251 -5.85 7.30 18.45
CA ASP A 251 -6.24 6.64 19.69
C ASP A 251 -6.69 5.22 19.38
N ALA A 252 -5.91 4.22 19.82
CA ALA A 252 -6.18 2.81 19.57
C ALA A 252 -7.59 2.40 20.05
N ASN A 253 -8.10 3.01 21.12
CA ASN A 253 -9.42 2.67 21.69
C ASN A 253 -10.59 3.21 20.85
N LYS A 254 -10.30 4.10 19.90
CA LYS A 254 -11.28 4.66 18.96
C LYS A 254 -11.21 4.02 17.58
N LEU A 255 -10.37 3.00 17.40
CA LEU A 255 -10.30 2.22 16.18
C LEU A 255 -11.19 1.00 16.33
N ASN A 256 -12.14 0.84 15.41
CA ASN A 256 -12.90 -0.39 15.23
C ASN A 256 -12.17 -1.23 14.18
N VAL A 257 -11.47 -2.27 14.62
CA VAL A 257 -10.75 -3.20 13.75
C VAL A 257 -11.62 -4.44 13.56
N GLN A 258 -11.83 -4.82 12.31
CA GLN A 258 -12.53 -6.05 11.93
C GLN A 258 -11.66 -6.83 10.97
N MET A 259 -11.31 -8.06 11.35
CA MET A 259 -10.50 -8.93 10.52
C MET A 259 -11.25 -10.22 10.19
N LYS A 260 -11.34 -10.54 8.90
CA LYS A 260 -11.83 -11.83 8.40
C LYS A 260 -10.71 -12.53 7.67
N THR A 261 -10.31 -13.70 8.16
CA THR A 261 -9.29 -14.53 7.52
C THR A 261 -9.89 -15.87 7.12
N LYS A 262 -9.62 -16.29 5.88
CA LYS A 262 -9.89 -17.65 5.41
C LYS A 262 -8.55 -18.36 5.23
N TRP A 263 -8.29 -19.32 6.10
CA TRP A 263 -7.09 -20.15 6.05
C TRP A 263 -7.36 -21.39 5.21
N MET A 264 -6.38 -21.83 4.43
CA MET A 264 -6.44 -23.15 3.81
C MET A 264 -6.52 -24.18 4.94
N PRO A 265 -7.47 -25.14 4.88
CA PRO A 265 -7.50 -26.20 5.85
C PRO A 265 -6.15 -26.92 5.78
N ASP A 266 -5.48 -27.06 6.92
CA ASP A 266 -4.32 -27.95 7.03
C ASP A 266 -4.70 -29.24 6.32
N GLN A 267 -3.95 -29.60 5.27
CA GLN A 267 -4.15 -30.88 4.62
C GLN A 267 -3.98 -31.92 5.71
N ALA A 268 -5.10 -32.43 6.22
CA ALA A 268 -5.09 -33.48 7.23
C ALA A 268 -4.18 -34.58 6.69
N PRO A 269 -3.25 -35.11 7.52
CA PRO A 269 -2.33 -36.14 7.06
C PRO A 269 -3.15 -37.24 6.41
N ALA A 270 -2.81 -37.56 5.16
CA ALA A 270 -3.53 -38.47 4.30
C ALA A 270 -4.12 -39.61 5.12
N LYS A 271 -5.45 -39.64 5.25
CA LYS A 271 -6.15 -40.73 5.92
C LYS A 271 -5.66 -42.01 5.27
N GLN A 272 -4.89 -42.80 6.03
CA GLN A 272 -4.61 -44.18 5.68
C GLN A 272 -5.93 -44.82 5.29
N VAL A 273 -5.92 -45.39 4.09
CA VAL A 273 -6.97 -46.22 3.51
C VAL A 273 -7.53 -47.15 4.58
N LYS A 274 -8.77 -46.93 4.99
CA LYS A 274 -9.58 -47.99 5.59
C LYS A 274 -10.51 -48.53 4.50
N PRO A 275 -10.52 -49.86 4.29
CA PRO A 275 -11.26 -50.49 3.22
C PRO A 275 -12.76 -50.46 3.50
N ASP A 276 -13.51 -50.40 2.40
CA ASP A 276 -14.89 -50.84 2.20
C ASP A 276 -15.81 -50.95 3.42
N THR A 277 -16.82 -50.08 3.47
CA THR A 277 -18.10 -50.50 4.03
C THR A 277 -19.23 -49.98 3.16
N LYS A 278 -19.83 -50.93 2.44
CA LYS A 278 -21.07 -50.83 1.68
C LYS A 278 -22.24 -50.28 2.51
N HIS A 279 -23.16 -49.65 1.78
CA HIS A 279 -24.54 -49.30 2.12
C HIS A 279 -24.77 -48.14 3.11
N LYS A 280 -25.44 -47.07 2.66
CA LYS A 280 -26.92 -46.97 2.77
C LYS A 280 -27.49 -45.76 2.00
N VAL A 281 -28.65 -46.01 1.43
CA VAL A 281 -29.60 -45.14 0.72
C VAL A 281 -30.08 -43.95 1.57
N LYS A 282 -30.23 -42.75 0.96
CA LYS A 282 -31.33 -41.79 1.18
C LYS A 282 -31.19 -40.60 0.22
N GLU A 283 -32.07 -40.50 -0.76
CA GLU A 283 -33.35 -39.75 -0.76
C GLU A 283 -33.17 -38.30 -1.21
N LYS A 284 -33.70 -38.09 -2.42
CA LYS A 284 -33.97 -36.85 -3.11
C LYS A 284 -34.94 -36.02 -2.27
N HIS A 285 -34.60 -34.77 -1.98
CA HIS A 285 -35.59 -33.74 -1.67
C HIS A 285 -35.25 -32.51 -2.51
N GLU A 286 -35.97 -32.39 -3.63
CA GLU A 286 -36.20 -31.15 -4.34
C GLU A 286 -37.17 -30.34 -3.47
N GLU A 287 -36.75 -29.20 -2.92
CA GLU A 287 -37.71 -28.19 -2.48
C GLU A 287 -37.40 -26.87 -3.18
N ASP A 288 -38.22 -26.68 -4.20
CA ASP A 288 -38.52 -25.50 -4.96
C ASP A 288 -39.26 -24.51 -4.05
N GLN A 289 -38.67 -23.35 -3.76
CA GLN A 289 -39.42 -22.20 -3.25
C GLN A 289 -39.01 -20.91 -3.96
N SER A 290 -39.78 -20.65 -5.00
CA SER A 290 -40.03 -19.32 -5.56
C SER A 290 -40.98 -18.52 -4.66
N SER A 291 -40.68 -17.23 -4.46
CA SER A 291 -41.64 -16.11 -4.39
C SER A 291 -40.84 -14.82 -4.20
N LYS A 292 -40.73 -13.96 -5.22
CA LYS A 292 -41.68 -12.89 -5.57
C LYS A 292 -42.12 -12.04 -4.37
N HIS A 293 -41.49 -10.89 -4.19
CA HIS A 293 -42.25 -9.69 -3.86
C HIS A 293 -41.65 -8.45 -4.54
N ASP A 294 -42.40 -7.99 -5.54
CA ASP A 294 -42.33 -6.68 -6.16
C ASP A 294 -42.90 -5.60 -5.22
N ASP A 295 -42.60 -4.35 -5.57
CA ASP A 295 -43.37 -3.13 -5.27
C ASP A 295 -43.37 -2.54 -3.84
N ASP A 296 -42.57 -1.47 -3.66
CA ASP A 296 -43.03 -0.33 -2.86
C ASP A 296 -42.73 1.01 -3.57
N PRO A 297 -43.75 1.67 -4.16
CA PRO A 297 -43.64 2.99 -4.75
C PRO A 297 -44.12 4.07 -3.78
N GLY A 298 -43.21 4.99 -3.44
CA GLY A 298 -43.54 6.40 -3.33
C GLY A 298 -44.08 6.89 -1.98
N ASN A 299 -43.25 7.67 -1.28
CA ASN A 299 -43.76 8.71 -0.39
C ASN A 299 -43.40 10.10 -0.95
N LYS A 300 -44.38 10.69 -1.65
CA LYS A 300 -44.49 12.13 -1.85
C LYS A 300 -44.97 12.75 -0.54
N GLN A 301 -44.15 13.59 0.08
CA GLN A 301 -44.68 14.59 1.01
C GLN A 301 -44.26 15.99 0.57
N ARG A 302 -45.23 16.68 -0.04
CA ARG A 302 -45.27 18.12 -0.27
C ARG A 302 -45.52 18.84 1.04
N GLY A 303 -44.99 20.05 1.17
CA GLY A 303 -45.77 21.20 1.64
C GLY A 303 -45.42 21.78 3.01
N ASN A 304 -44.78 22.95 2.98
CA ASN A 304 -45.10 24.21 3.70
C ASN A 304 -43.78 25.01 3.79
N GLY A 305 -43.62 26.23 3.29
CA GLY A 305 -44.58 27.27 2.99
C GLY A 305 -45.05 27.96 4.28
N HIS A 306 -44.24 28.89 4.85
CA HIS A 306 -44.69 30.19 5.37
C HIS A 306 -43.57 31.06 5.97
N ARG A 307 -43.60 32.36 5.60
CA ARG A 307 -43.36 33.61 6.36
C ARG A 307 -42.07 33.77 7.19
N ASP A 308 -41.42 34.93 7.30
CA ASP A 308 -41.55 36.31 6.79
C ASP A 308 -40.10 36.87 6.73
#